data_AF-A0A812N811-F1
#
_entry.id   AF-A0A812N811-F1
#
_cell.length_a   1.000
_cell.length_b   1.000
_cell.length_c   1.000
_cell.angle_alpha   90.00
_cell.angle_beta   90.00
_cell.angle_gamma   90.00
#
_symmetry.space_group_name_H-M   'P 1'
#
loop_
_entity.id
_entity.type
_entity.pdbx_description
1 polymer ?
#
loop_
_entity_poly.entity_id
_entity_poly.type
_entity_poly.pdbx_seq_one_letter_code
_entity_poly.pdbx_strand_id
1 'polypeptide(L)'
;LDKLCIHQTDENLKKQQLLALPVFVSRSSRMLVLWDETYFERLWCQVELATFIRRGDQHGLDFQPLWLAPWLVNCICLELLSAVVAELCEILSPTASNTGEVRDMFSGIFGDTRRTITFCVYCFEWLVSSAIIYLPMMIPCFYSFWRKLQQHEHMLLQMANFNIREAKCSLMHDRVLLEQQVEEMLGNTHHTPAELVTINVDEPNSDSAAAAHDHGVDQPMTHVVMPRELGGSRDALDSFNAYVRGPLHDVVLAQIGTEHYVPWHFCMVALLPDVFYSAVNILGCDNGLCQKSASEAGFTSVAQYMVTQALAWLVCLLFSIPLAYPILLRMIKLTIKISNGPLQSLVVMLCCPVAYAVSNTCSGIVWGCLYLLAMDYSPVWFAGFLMFLSGLVLTFFLHFLKHESQTVSCRCLTRQVDPSVPLMPERACLL
;
A
#
# COMPACT_ATOMS: atom_id res chain seq x y z
N LEU A 1 -5.96 8.25 20.20
CA LEU A 1 -6.36 8.35 21.61
C LEU A 1 -5.15 8.54 22.55
N ASP A 2 -4.05 9.13 22.07
CA ASP A 2 -2.77 9.21 22.80
C ASP A 2 -2.67 10.42 23.75
N LYS A 3 -3.82 11.02 24.09
CA LYS A 3 -3.93 12.24 24.92
C LYS A 3 -4.37 11.95 26.35
N LEU A 4 -4.85 10.73 26.62
CA LEU A 4 -5.32 10.33 27.94
C LEU A 4 -4.14 9.72 28.69
N CYS A 5 -3.40 10.58 29.40
CA CYS A 5 -2.43 10.11 30.37
C CYS A 5 -3.18 9.49 31.55
N ILE A 6 -3.35 8.17 31.51
CA ILE A 6 -3.94 7.44 32.62
C ILE A 6 -2.93 7.37 33.75
N HIS A 7 -3.38 7.80 34.92
CA HIS A 7 -2.59 7.83 36.12
C HIS A 7 -2.19 6.40 36.51
N GLN A 8 -0.89 6.12 36.59
CA GLN A 8 -0.38 4.75 36.80
C GLN A 8 -0.21 4.37 38.27
N THR A 9 -0.25 5.34 39.20
CA THR A 9 0.10 5.12 40.63
C THR A 9 -1.10 5.27 41.58
N ASP A 10 -1.99 6.24 41.34
CA ASP A 10 -3.27 6.41 42.04
C ASP A 10 -4.37 5.56 41.38
N GLU A 11 -4.75 4.47 42.05
CA GLU A 11 -5.78 3.52 41.61
C GLU A 11 -7.18 4.15 41.46
N ASN A 12 -7.52 5.14 42.27
CA ASN A 12 -8.84 5.78 42.19
C ASN A 12 -8.94 6.67 40.95
N LEU A 13 -7.90 7.48 40.69
CA LEU A 13 -7.83 8.30 39.48
C LEU A 13 -7.76 7.43 38.24
N LYS A 14 -6.96 6.36 38.27
CA LYS A 14 -6.89 5.36 37.21
C LYS A 14 -8.27 4.80 36.89
N LYS A 15 -8.99 4.31 37.90
CA LYS A 15 -10.35 3.78 37.73
C LYS A 15 -11.33 4.82 37.17
N GLN A 16 -11.29 6.06 37.64
CA GLN A 16 -12.13 7.14 37.09
C GLN A 16 -11.81 7.42 35.62
N GLN A 17 -10.53 7.46 35.26
CA GLN A 17 -10.09 7.69 33.88
C GLN A 17 -10.43 6.51 32.96
N LEU A 18 -10.35 5.28 33.47
CA LEU A 18 -10.79 4.06 32.76
C LEU A 18 -12.28 4.12 32.40
N LEU A 19 -13.11 4.55 33.35
CA LEU A 19 -14.55 4.72 33.15
C LEU A 19 -14.88 5.87 32.20
N ALA A 20 -14.01 6.87 32.08
CA ALA A 20 -14.19 7.99 31.14
C ALA A 20 -13.78 7.66 29.70
N LEU A 21 -12.94 6.64 29.48
CA LEU A 21 -12.42 6.27 28.16
C LEU A 21 -13.52 6.06 27.10
N PRO A 22 -14.63 5.35 27.39
CA PRO A 22 -15.73 5.21 26.44
C PRO A 22 -16.34 6.52 25.98
N VAL A 23 -16.39 7.52 26.86
CA VAL A 23 -16.96 8.84 26.56
C VAL A 23 -16.11 9.57 25.53
N PHE A 24 -14.78 9.50 25.65
CA PHE A 24 -13.87 10.09 24.67
C PHE A 24 -13.93 9.38 23.33
N VAL A 25 -13.86 8.04 23.33
CA VAL A 25 -13.91 7.24 22.10
C VAL A 25 -15.26 7.43 21.39
N SER A 26 -16.38 7.41 22.13
CA SER A 26 -17.72 7.60 21.57
C SER A 26 -17.94 8.97 20.93
N ARG A 27 -17.22 10.02 21.38
CA ARG A 27 -17.26 11.35 20.73
C ARG A 27 -16.39 11.45 19.47
N SER A 28 -15.52 10.48 19.21
CA SER A 28 -14.64 10.48 18.04
C SER A 28 -15.41 10.05 16.79
N SER A 29 -15.31 10.80 15.69
CA SER A 29 -15.92 10.43 14.39
C SER A 29 -15.10 9.41 13.62
N ARG A 30 -13.80 9.31 13.89
CA ARG A 30 -12.87 8.37 13.26
C ARG A 30 -11.87 7.82 14.28
N MET A 31 -11.40 6.60 14.04
CA MET A 31 -10.37 5.92 14.81
C MET A 31 -9.31 5.39 13.86
N LEU A 32 -8.10 5.96 13.93
CA LEU A 32 -6.92 5.44 13.25
C LEU A 32 -6.24 4.40 14.15
N VAL A 33 -6.19 3.16 13.69
CA VAL A 33 -5.51 2.05 14.34
C VAL A 33 -4.13 1.87 13.73
N LEU A 34 -3.10 2.26 14.46
CA LEU A 34 -1.71 1.97 14.11
C LEU A 34 -1.39 0.53 14.51
N TRP A 35 -1.39 -0.35 13.53
CA TRP A 35 -1.45 -1.78 13.77
C TRP A 35 -0.07 -2.45 13.66
N ASP A 36 0.43 -2.94 14.79
CA ASP A 36 1.59 -3.83 14.88
C ASP A 36 1.18 -5.28 15.22
N GLU A 37 2.17 -6.16 15.29
CA GLU A 37 2.03 -7.57 15.68
C GLU A 37 1.59 -7.79 17.14
N THR A 38 1.35 -6.75 17.94
CA THR A 38 0.90 -6.86 19.34
C THR A 38 -0.43 -6.18 19.60
N TYR A 39 -1.02 -5.48 18.61
CA TYR A 39 -2.25 -4.70 18.81
C TYR A 39 -3.42 -5.56 19.29
N PHE A 40 -3.65 -6.69 18.64
CA PHE A 40 -4.71 -7.64 19.02
C PHE A 40 -4.37 -8.46 20.28
N GLU A 41 -3.13 -8.39 20.76
CA GLU A 41 -2.75 -8.99 22.03
C GLU A 41 -2.98 -8.03 23.21
N ARG A 42 -3.24 -6.74 22.98
CA ARG A 42 -3.38 -5.75 24.06
C ARG A 42 -4.85 -5.55 24.41
N LEU A 43 -5.27 -6.01 25.59
CA LEU A 43 -6.66 -5.89 26.06
C LEU A 43 -7.16 -4.44 26.03
N TRP A 44 -6.27 -3.50 26.37
CA TRP A 44 -6.54 -2.06 26.27
C TRP A 44 -7.07 -1.63 24.90
N CYS A 45 -6.33 -1.97 23.85
CA CYS A 45 -6.67 -1.64 22.48
C CYS A 45 -8.01 -2.26 22.05
N GLN A 46 -8.35 -3.43 22.63
CA GLN A 46 -9.62 -4.10 22.37
C GLN A 46 -10.81 -3.38 23.02
N VAL A 47 -10.64 -2.82 24.21
CA VAL A 47 -11.68 -2.00 24.87
C VAL A 47 -11.97 -0.74 24.06
N GLU A 48 -10.93 -0.03 23.61
CA GLU A 48 -11.07 1.16 22.76
C GLU A 48 -11.79 0.81 21.44
N LEU A 49 -11.35 -0.26 20.79
CA LEU A 49 -11.94 -0.76 19.55
C LEU A 49 -13.41 -1.15 19.75
N ALA A 50 -13.74 -1.93 20.78
CA ALA A 50 -15.11 -2.33 21.10
C ALA A 50 -16.01 -1.12 21.39
N THR A 51 -15.49 -0.13 22.11
CA THR A 51 -16.23 1.12 22.36
C THR A 51 -16.54 1.85 21.06
N PHE A 52 -15.56 1.98 20.18
CA PHE A 52 -15.74 2.67 18.90
C PHE A 52 -16.78 1.96 18.02
N ILE A 53 -16.66 0.63 17.89
CA ILE A 53 -17.56 -0.19 17.08
C ILE A 53 -19.01 -0.14 17.59
N ARG A 54 -19.21 -0.11 18.91
CA ARG A 54 -20.55 -0.03 19.53
C ARG A 54 -21.34 1.20 19.06
N ARG A 55 -20.67 2.29 18.67
CA ARG A 55 -21.32 3.47 18.08
C ARG A 55 -21.98 3.17 16.73
N GLY A 56 -21.61 2.08 16.07
CA GLY A 56 -22.22 1.61 14.83
C GLY A 56 -21.62 2.20 13.56
N ASP A 57 -20.50 2.93 13.65
CA ASP A 57 -19.80 3.47 12.48
C ASP A 57 -18.52 2.68 12.19
N GLN A 58 -18.68 1.57 11.44
CA GLN A 58 -17.54 0.82 10.92
C GLN A 58 -16.74 1.61 9.88
N HIS A 59 -17.32 2.65 9.29
CA HIS A 59 -16.67 3.44 8.26
C HIS A 59 -15.67 4.44 8.84
N GLY A 60 -15.80 4.81 10.11
CA GLY A 60 -14.83 5.67 10.79
C GLY A 60 -13.55 4.95 11.23
N LEU A 61 -13.43 3.63 11.06
CA LEU A 61 -12.26 2.86 11.50
C LEU A 61 -11.26 2.69 10.36
N ASP A 62 -10.04 3.19 10.53
CA ASP A 62 -8.96 3.10 9.54
C ASP A 62 -7.79 2.29 10.13
N PHE A 63 -7.38 1.20 9.49
CA PHE A 63 -6.20 0.43 9.90
C PHE A 63 -4.97 0.82 9.09
N GLN A 64 -3.89 1.17 9.78
CA GLN A 64 -2.60 1.49 9.19
C GLN A 64 -1.53 0.53 9.73
N PRO A 65 -1.04 -0.43 8.91
CA PRO A 65 -0.01 -1.35 9.35
C PRO A 65 1.32 -0.64 9.57
N LEU A 66 1.97 -0.87 10.72
CA LEU A 66 3.25 -0.25 11.04
C LEU A 66 4.43 -0.79 10.22
N TRP A 67 4.29 -1.96 9.59
CA TRP A 67 5.30 -2.47 8.66
C TRP A 67 5.34 -1.73 7.33
N LEU A 68 4.29 -0.98 6.97
CA LEU A 68 4.18 -0.34 5.65
C LEU A 68 5.20 0.78 5.46
N ALA A 69 5.38 1.65 6.46
CA ALA A 69 6.35 2.74 6.39
C ALA A 69 7.81 2.24 6.19
N PRO A 70 8.36 1.34 7.04
CA PRO A 70 9.72 0.84 6.84
C PRO A 70 9.87 0.02 5.55
N TRP A 71 8.84 -0.73 5.14
CA TRP A 71 8.85 -1.43 3.86
C TRP A 71 8.95 -0.44 2.68
N LEU A 72 8.11 0.61 2.68
CA LEU A 72 8.08 1.61 1.61
C LEU A 72 9.39 2.40 1.53
N VAL A 73 9.93 2.86 2.66
CA VAL A 73 11.22 3.53 2.72
C VAL A 73 12.32 2.63 2.18
N ASN A 74 12.33 1.35 2.56
CA ASN A 74 13.32 0.41 2.04
C ASN A 74 13.19 0.22 0.53
N CYS A 75 11.97 0.10 -0.02
CA CYS A 75 11.76 0.04 -1.47
C CYS A 75 12.30 1.30 -2.16
N ILE A 76 12.00 2.51 -1.65
CA ILE A 76 12.55 3.76 -2.20
C ILE A 76 14.09 3.76 -2.16
N CYS A 77 14.70 3.34 -1.05
CA CYS A 77 16.15 3.27 -0.95
C CYS A 77 16.76 2.25 -1.92
N LEU A 78 16.07 1.13 -2.17
CA LEU A 78 16.49 0.13 -3.14
C LEU A 78 16.39 0.68 -4.57
N GLU A 79 15.31 1.35 -4.95
CA GLU A 79 15.21 1.96 -6.29
C GLU A 79 16.20 3.11 -6.47
N LEU A 80 16.49 3.88 -5.42
CA LEU A 80 17.54 4.89 -5.49
C LEU A 80 18.92 4.25 -5.72
N LEU A 81 19.22 3.16 -5.01
CA LEU A 81 20.48 2.45 -5.18
C LEU A 81 20.55 1.74 -6.54
N SER A 82 19.43 1.22 -7.07
CA SER A 82 19.38 0.64 -8.41
C SER A 82 19.70 1.69 -9.47
N ALA A 83 19.11 2.88 -9.39
CA ALA A 83 19.40 4.00 -10.28
C ALA A 83 20.87 4.46 -10.21
N VAL A 84 21.45 4.54 -8.99
CA VAL A 84 22.87 4.88 -8.81
C VAL A 84 23.78 3.82 -9.41
N VAL A 85 23.47 2.53 -9.22
CA VAL A 85 24.25 1.44 -9.79
C VAL A 85 24.15 1.44 -11.32
N ALA A 86 22.96 1.71 -11.87
CA ALA A 86 22.77 1.85 -13.32
C ALA A 86 23.67 2.94 -13.90
N GLU A 87 23.64 4.14 -13.32
CA GLU A 87 24.48 5.27 -13.73
C GLU A 87 25.98 4.96 -13.60
N LEU A 88 26.39 4.31 -12.50
CA LEU A 88 27.78 3.89 -12.32
C LEU A 88 28.20 2.84 -13.36
N CYS A 89 27.32 1.91 -13.71
CA CYS A 89 27.58 0.93 -14.76
C CYS A 89 27.78 1.61 -16.13
N GLU A 90 26.97 2.62 -16.45
CA GLU A 90 27.13 3.44 -17.67
C GLU A 90 28.48 4.19 -17.67
N ILE A 91 28.86 4.82 -16.55
CA ILE A 91 30.11 5.57 -16.43
C ILE A 91 31.34 4.65 -16.52
N LEU A 92 31.30 3.49 -15.84
CA LEU A 92 32.43 2.56 -15.78
C LEU A 92 32.61 1.75 -17.04
N SER A 93 31.52 1.53 -17.79
CA SER A 93 31.54 0.76 -19.02
C SER A 93 30.83 1.52 -20.15
N PRO A 94 31.41 2.63 -20.63
CA PRO A 94 30.94 3.29 -21.86
C PRO A 94 31.09 2.35 -23.08
N THR A 95 31.87 1.29 -22.94
CA THR A 95 31.97 0.17 -23.89
C THR A 95 30.90 -0.90 -23.71
N ALA A 96 30.23 -1.05 -22.56
CA ALA A 96 29.06 -1.93 -22.46
C ALA A 96 27.87 -1.38 -23.25
N SER A 97 27.78 -0.05 -23.40
CA SER A 97 26.91 0.59 -24.39
C SER A 97 27.44 0.50 -25.84
N ASN A 98 28.56 -0.21 -26.11
CA ASN A 98 28.89 -0.60 -27.48
C ASN A 98 27.90 -1.68 -27.92
N THR A 99 26.72 -1.21 -28.30
CA THR A 99 25.71 -1.95 -29.04
C THR A 99 26.31 -2.71 -30.22
N GLY A 100 27.50 -2.33 -30.73
CA GLY A 100 28.26 -3.02 -31.75
C GLY A 100 28.48 -4.52 -31.48
N GLU A 101 29.09 -4.92 -30.37
CA GLU A 101 29.41 -6.35 -30.13
C GLU A 101 28.14 -7.20 -29.98
N VAL A 102 27.14 -6.68 -29.25
CA VAL A 102 25.84 -7.34 -29.07
C VAL A 102 25.07 -7.39 -30.40
N ARG A 103 25.15 -6.33 -31.21
CA ARG A 103 24.57 -6.26 -32.56
C ARG A 103 25.24 -7.25 -33.50
N ASP A 104 26.56 -7.39 -33.45
CA ASP A 104 27.33 -8.35 -34.26
C ASP A 104 27.00 -9.80 -33.85
N MET A 105 26.83 -10.04 -32.55
CA MET A 105 26.34 -11.33 -32.05
C MET A 105 24.94 -11.65 -32.61
N PHE A 106 24.01 -10.69 -32.56
CA PHE A 106 22.65 -10.92 -33.06
C PHE A 106 22.55 -10.95 -34.59
N SER A 107 23.41 -10.24 -35.32
CA SER A 107 23.46 -10.33 -36.79
C SER A 107 23.93 -11.72 -37.23
N GLY A 108 24.88 -12.32 -36.50
CA GLY A 108 25.28 -13.71 -36.74
C GLY A 108 24.16 -14.74 -36.54
N ILE A 109 23.23 -14.48 -35.61
CA ILE A 109 22.14 -15.40 -35.27
C ILE A 109 20.91 -15.21 -36.18
N PHE A 110 20.49 -13.96 -36.38
CA PHE A 110 19.22 -13.62 -37.05
C PHE A 110 19.41 -13.10 -38.49
N GLY A 111 20.66 -13.00 -38.96
CA GLY A 111 21.01 -12.34 -40.21
C GLY A 111 20.90 -10.81 -40.14
N ASP A 112 21.18 -10.13 -41.24
CA ASP A 112 21.25 -8.66 -41.33
C ASP A 112 19.90 -7.93 -41.36
N THR A 113 18.88 -8.47 -40.69
CA THR A 113 17.61 -7.75 -40.55
C THR A 113 17.75 -6.68 -39.47
N ARG A 114 18.12 -5.46 -39.86
CA ARG A 114 18.30 -4.30 -38.96
C ARG A 114 17.20 -4.16 -37.89
N ARG A 115 15.93 -4.40 -38.25
CA ARG A 115 14.78 -4.32 -37.35
C ARG A 115 14.87 -5.35 -36.21
N THR A 116 15.02 -6.62 -36.56
CA THR A 116 15.09 -7.73 -35.59
C THR A 116 16.29 -7.54 -34.67
N ILE A 117 17.45 -7.18 -35.21
CA ILE A 117 18.65 -6.95 -34.42
C ILE A 117 18.42 -5.81 -33.41
N THR A 118 17.87 -4.68 -33.84
CA THR A 118 17.60 -3.53 -32.96
C THR A 118 16.68 -3.93 -31.80
N PHE A 119 15.59 -4.64 -32.09
CA PHE A 119 14.68 -5.16 -31.06
C PHE A 119 15.37 -6.11 -30.07
N CYS A 120 16.16 -7.06 -30.58
CA CYS A 120 16.87 -8.03 -29.74
C CYS A 120 17.93 -7.37 -28.86
N VAL A 121 18.66 -6.37 -29.38
CA VAL A 121 19.64 -5.60 -28.62
C VAL A 121 18.96 -4.92 -27.43
N TYR A 122 17.85 -4.20 -27.63
CA TYR A 122 17.14 -3.55 -26.51
C TYR A 122 16.58 -4.56 -25.50
N CYS A 123 15.98 -5.68 -25.95
CA CYS A 123 15.50 -6.71 -25.03
C CYS A 123 16.65 -7.29 -24.18
N PHE A 124 17.78 -7.56 -24.81
CA PHE A 124 18.95 -8.14 -24.16
C PHE A 124 19.63 -7.16 -23.21
N GLU A 125 19.81 -5.92 -23.63
CA GLU A 125 20.40 -4.85 -22.83
C GLU A 125 19.60 -4.65 -21.54
N TRP A 126 18.28 -4.49 -21.63
CA TRP A 126 17.43 -4.37 -20.44
C TRP A 126 17.49 -5.60 -19.54
N LEU A 127 17.51 -6.81 -20.11
CA LEU A 127 17.63 -8.04 -19.32
C LEU A 127 18.97 -8.12 -18.59
N VAL A 128 20.08 -7.90 -19.28
CA VAL A 128 21.43 -8.01 -18.70
C VAL A 128 21.71 -6.89 -17.70
N SER A 129 21.38 -5.64 -18.05
CA SER A 129 21.52 -4.50 -17.15
C SER A 129 20.71 -4.72 -15.87
N SER A 130 19.48 -5.23 -15.98
CA SER A 130 18.70 -5.56 -14.79
C SER A 130 19.34 -6.64 -13.93
N ALA A 131 19.91 -7.69 -14.52
CA ALA A 131 20.60 -8.73 -13.76
C ALA A 131 21.77 -8.13 -12.98
N ILE A 132 22.56 -7.25 -13.58
CA ILE A 132 23.71 -6.60 -12.93
C ILE A 132 23.25 -5.63 -11.83
N ILE A 133 22.26 -4.78 -12.12
CA ILE A 133 21.78 -3.74 -11.20
C ILE A 133 21.09 -4.34 -9.97
N TYR A 134 20.27 -5.38 -10.15
CA TYR A 134 19.47 -5.95 -9.06
C TYR A 134 20.16 -7.08 -8.30
N LEU A 135 21.29 -7.63 -8.79
CA LEU A 135 22.04 -8.67 -8.06
C LEU A 135 22.51 -8.19 -6.66
N PRO A 136 23.12 -7.00 -6.50
CA PRO A 136 23.49 -6.48 -5.18
C PRO A 136 22.28 -6.22 -4.28
N MET A 137 21.11 -5.96 -4.89
CA MET A 137 19.87 -5.60 -4.20
C MET A 137 19.09 -6.83 -3.69
N MET A 138 19.45 -8.05 -4.11
CA MET A 138 18.66 -9.25 -3.81
C MET A 138 18.45 -9.48 -2.32
N ILE A 139 19.49 -9.33 -1.50
CA ILE A 139 19.42 -9.60 -0.05
C ILE A 139 18.49 -8.60 0.66
N PRO A 140 18.70 -7.27 0.56
CA PRO A 140 17.82 -6.32 1.25
C PRO A 140 16.39 -6.32 0.67
N CYS A 141 16.23 -6.56 -0.64
CA CYS A 141 14.92 -6.74 -1.25
C CYS A 141 14.20 -7.97 -0.68
N PHE A 142 14.87 -9.13 -0.65
CA PHE A 142 14.33 -10.35 -0.05
C PHE A 142 13.87 -10.10 1.39
N TYR A 143 14.73 -9.52 2.23
CA TYR A 143 14.38 -9.28 3.63
C TYR A 143 13.18 -8.33 3.78
N SER A 144 13.12 -7.27 2.97
CA SER A 144 12.00 -6.32 2.96
C SER A 144 10.66 -7.01 2.69
N PHE A 145 10.59 -7.73 1.57
CA PHE A 145 9.35 -8.34 1.09
C PHE A 145 8.96 -9.56 1.93
N TRP A 146 9.95 -10.32 2.41
CA TRP A 146 9.74 -11.40 3.36
C TRP A 146 9.12 -10.88 4.66
N ARG A 147 9.72 -9.85 5.26
CA ARG A 147 9.24 -9.27 6.51
C ARG A 147 7.83 -8.70 6.35
N LYS A 148 7.56 -8.00 5.24
CA LYS A 148 6.20 -7.55 4.90
C LYS A 148 5.20 -8.72 4.86
N LEU A 149 5.55 -9.82 4.18
CA LEU A 149 4.66 -10.98 4.03
C LEU A 149 4.38 -11.63 5.40
N GLN A 150 5.43 -11.87 6.18
CA GLN A 150 5.33 -12.48 7.51
C GLN A 150 4.50 -11.63 8.48
N GLN A 151 4.78 -10.33 8.57
CA GLN A 151 4.07 -9.45 9.49
C GLN A 151 2.60 -9.30 9.09
N HIS A 152 2.30 -9.16 7.80
CA HIS A 152 0.92 -9.06 7.34
C HIS A 152 0.16 -10.38 7.54
N GLU A 153 0.76 -11.53 7.23
CA GLU A 153 0.15 -12.84 7.49
C GLU A 153 -0.12 -13.04 8.99
N HIS A 154 0.84 -12.71 9.85
CA HIS A 154 0.67 -12.79 11.30
C HIS A 154 -0.49 -11.91 11.79
N MET A 155 -0.59 -10.68 11.32
CA MET A 155 -1.67 -9.75 11.63
C MET A 155 -3.05 -10.31 11.25
N LEU A 156 -3.19 -10.87 10.05
CA LEU A 156 -4.45 -11.49 9.62
C LEU A 156 -4.78 -12.74 10.45
N LEU A 157 -3.78 -13.57 10.76
CA LEU A 157 -3.96 -14.74 11.62
C LEU A 157 -4.35 -14.37 13.06
N GLN A 158 -3.84 -13.26 13.60
CA GLN A 158 -4.24 -12.76 14.91
C GLN A 158 -5.72 -12.41 14.94
N MET A 159 -6.25 -11.77 13.89
CA MET A 159 -7.68 -11.47 13.80
C MET A 159 -8.52 -12.74 13.63
N ALA A 160 -8.09 -13.66 12.75
CA ALA A 160 -8.82 -14.91 12.50
C ALA A 160 -8.92 -15.79 13.75
N ASN A 161 -7.89 -15.78 14.60
CA ASN A 161 -7.85 -16.55 15.85
C ASN A 161 -8.12 -15.70 17.09
N PHE A 162 -8.58 -14.45 16.92
CA PHE A 162 -8.67 -13.48 18.01
C PHE A 162 -9.55 -13.97 19.15
N ASN A 163 -9.08 -13.86 20.39
CA ASN A 163 -9.88 -14.11 21.59
C ASN A 163 -9.56 -13.05 22.64
N ILE A 164 -10.54 -12.20 22.96
CA ILE A 164 -10.35 -11.12 23.93
C ILE A 164 -9.93 -11.63 25.32
N ARG A 165 -10.36 -12.84 25.71
CA ARG A 165 -9.97 -13.44 26.99
C ARG A 165 -8.49 -13.80 27.05
N GLU A 166 -7.86 -14.04 25.90
CA GLU A 166 -6.42 -14.31 25.78
C GLU A 166 -5.59 -13.02 25.65
N ALA A 167 -6.24 -11.86 25.46
CA ALA A 167 -5.55 -10.59 25.38
C ALA A 167 -4.79 -10.31 26.69
N LYS A 168 -3.57 -9.81 26.55
CA LYS A 168 -2.66 -9.42 27.61
C LYS A 168 -3.09 -8.08 28.18
N CYS A 169 -3.05 -7.97 29.50
CA CYS A 169 -3.17 -6.70 30.20
C CYS A 169 -1.80 -6.31 30.75
N SER A 170 -1.42 -5.04 30.62
CA SER A 170 -0.17 -4.53 31.20
C SER A 170 -0.14 -4.73 32.70
N LEU A 171 -1.30 -4.59 33.35
CA LEU A 171 -1.50 -4.79 34.78
C LEU A 171 -2.67 -5.75 35.00
N MET A 172 -2.39 -6.94 35.54
CA MET A 172 -3.39 -8.01 35.64
C MET A 172 -4.60 -7.65 36.50
N HIS A 173 -4.48 -6.72 37.46
CA HIS A 173 -5.61 -6.26 38.27
C HIS A 173 -6.64 -5.44 37.46
N ASP A 174 -6.24 -4.83 36.34
CA ASP A 174 -7.16 -4.08 35.47
C ASP A 174 -8.02 -4.99 34.61
N ARG A 175 -7.62 -6.25 34.42
CA ARG A 175 -8.29 -7.19 33.51
C ARG A 175 -9.77 -7.31 33.81
N VAL A 176 -10.13 -7.52 35.08
CA VAL A 176 -11.53 -7.72 35.48
C VAL A 176 -12.36 -6.49 35.14
N LEU A 177 -11.83 -5.29 35.40
CA LEU A 177 -12.51 -4.03 35.11
C LEU A 177 -12.67 -3.82 33.59
N LEU A 178 -11.64 -4.11 32.80
CA LEU A 178 -11.67 -3.96 31.34
C LEU A 178 -12.59 -4.98 30.67
N GLU A 179 -12.55 -6.24 31.10
CA GLU A 179 -13.45 -7.29 30.60
C GLU A 179 -14.91 -6.96 30.96
N GLN A 180 -15.17 -6.56 32.21
CA GLN A 180 -16.49 -6.11 32.64
C GLN A 180 -16.99 -4.91 31.83
N GLN A 181 -16.12 -3.96 31.52
CA GLN A 181 -16.48 -2.80 30.70
C GLN A 181 -16.89 -3.21 29.28
N VAL A 182 -16.20 -4.17 28.66
CA VAL A 182 -16.59 -4.69 27.34
C VAL A 182 -17.92 -5.46 27.43
N GLU A 183 -18.08 -6.29 28.46
CA GLU A 183 -19.33 -7.02 28.73
C GLU A 183 -20.51 -6.06 28.94
N GLU A 184 -20.36 -5.01 29.73
CA GLU A 184 -21.39 -4.00 29.97
C GLU A 184 -21.72 -3.21 28.71
N MET A 185 -20.71 -2.85 27.90
CA MET A 185 -20.90 -2.10 26.67
C MET A 185 -21.66 -2.91 25.61
N LEU A 186 -21.33 -4.19 25.46
CA LEU A 186 -21.86 -5.06 24.40
C LEU A 186 -23.09 -5.87 24.85
N GLY A 187 -23.21 -6.18 26.14
CA GLY A 187 -24.33 -6.91 26.72
C GLY A 187 -25.59 -6.07 26.90
N ASN A 188 -25.44 -4.75 27.14
CA ASN A 188 -26.58 -3.83 27.25
C ASN A 188 -27.12 -3.43 25.87
N THR A 189 -27.81 -4.37 25.21
CA THR A 189 -28.54 -4.15 23.94
C THR A 189 -29.86 -3.39 24.11
N HIS A 190 -30.30 -3.14 25.36
CA HIS A 190 -31.62 -2.57 25.66
C HIS A 190 -31.66 -1.07 25.98
N HIS A 191 -30.52 -0.38 26.15
CA HIS A 191 -30.54 1.06 26.42
C HIS A 191 -30.34 1.88 25.14
N THR A 192 -31.35 2.69 24.85
CA THR A 192 -31.40 3.72 23.80
C THR A 192 -30.11 4.57 23.80
N PRO A 193 -29.54 4.95 22.63
CA PRO A 193 -28.25 5.64 22.52
C PRO A 193 -28.10 7.01 23.22
N ALA A 194 -29.12 7.50 23.92
CA ALA A 194 -29.19 8.86 24.44
C ALA A 194 -28.90 9.00 25.95
N GLU A 195 -28.75 7.91 26.71
CA GLU A 195 -28.60 7.95 28.17
C GLU A 195 -27.20 7.55 28.68
N LEU A 196 -26.16 7.76 27.86
CA LEU A 196 -24.77 7.71 28.34
C LEU A 196 -24.51 8.95 29.21
N VAL A 197 -24.79 8.78 30.51
CA VAL A 197 -24.34 9.57 31.66
C VAL A 197 -23.67 10.88 31.25
N THR A 198 -24.45 11.97 31.22
CA THR A 198 -23.91 13.30 31.46
C THR A 198 -23.24 13.25 32.83
N ILE A 199 -21.94 12.98 32.83
CA ILE A 199 -21.10 13.30 33.97
C ILE A 199 -21.20 14.81 34.04
N ASN A 200 -22.04 15.31 34.95
CA ASN A 200 -22.02 16.69 35.39
C ASN A 200 -20.64 16.88 36.03
N VAL A 201 -19.67 17.22 35.20
CA VAL A 201 -18.50 17.94 35.66
C VAL A 201 -19.08 19.26 36.11
N ASP A 202 -19.16 19.48 37.42
CA ASP A 202 -19.58 20.75 38.00
C ASP A 202 -18.66 21.84 37.43
N GLU A 203 -19.10 22.47 36.34
CA GLU A 203 -18.51 23.71 35.85
C GLU A 203 -18.85 24.80 36.87
N PRO A 204 -17.85 25.54 37.39
CA PRO A 204 -18.13 26.69 38.21
C PRO A 204 -18.82 27.75 37.34
N ASN A 205 -20.11 27.97 37.61
CA ASN A 205 -20.97 29.09 37.21
C ASN A 205 -20.35 30.08 36.22
N SER A 206 -20.77 30.00 34.96
CA SER A 206 -20.84 31.20 34.12
C SER A 206 -22.13 31.19 33.32
N ASP A 207 -22.99 32.16 33.64
CA ASP A 207 -24.26 32.45 32.99
C ASP A 207 -24.04 32.85 31.52
N SER A 208 -24.53 32.07 30.56
CA SER A 208 -25.04 32.63 29.29
C SER A 208 -25.93 31.63 28.55
N ALA A 209 -27.20 32.00 28.38
CA ALA A 209 -28.18 31.32 27.55
C ALA A 209 -27.91 31.55 26.05
N ALA A 210 -28.07 30.52 25.22
CA ALA A 210 -28.55 30.66 23.84
C ALA A 210 -29.06 29.33 23.23
N ALA A 211 -30.18 29.46 22.52
CA ALA A 211 -31.05 28.46 21.91
C ALA A 211 -30.40 27.36 21.06
N ALA A 212 -30.92 26.14 21.19
CA ALA A 212 -30.70 25.01 20.28
C ALA A 212 -31.85 24.94 19.25
N HIS A 213 -31.51 24.97 17.97
CA HIS A 213 -32.40 24.66 16.85
C HIS A 213 -32.07 23.25 16.35
N ASP A 214 -33.07 22.39 16.39
CA ASP A 214 -33.07 21.00 15.94
C ASP A 214 -33.39 20.93 14.43
N HIS A 215 -32.47 20.38 13.64
CA HIS A 215 -32.71 20.05 12.23
C HIS A 215 -32.17 18.65 11.94
N GLY A 216 -33.09 17.68 11.97
CA GLY A 216 -32.87 16.34 11.44
C GLY A 216 -32.78 16.34 9.92
N VAL A 217 -31.72 15.74 9.39
CA VAL A 217 -31.56 15.41 7.98
C VAL A 217 -31.34 13.89 7.89
N ASP A 218 -32.39 13.18 7.48
CA ASP A 218 -32.36 11.77 7.12
C ASP A 218 -31.61 11.60 5.80
N GLN A 219 -30.41 11.00 5.84
CA GLN A 219 -29.77 10.41 4.66
C GLN A 219 -29.86 8.88 4.74
N PRO A 220 -30.13 8.18 3.62
CA PRO A 220 -30.14 6.73 3.61
C PRO A 220 -28.70 6.22 3.59
N MET A 221 -28.10 6.10 4.78
CA MET A 221 -26.90 5.31 4.98
C MET A 221 -27.24 3.84 4.75
N THR A 222 -26.45 3.17 3.92
CA THR A 222 -26.34 1.70 3.90
C THR A 222 -25.68 1.29 5.22
N HIS A 223 -26.46 1.33 6.30
CA HIS A 223 -25.99 0.88 7.60
C HIS A 223 -25.74 -0.62 7.49
N VAL A 224 -24.46 -1.01 7.53
CA VAL A 224 -24.10 -2.30 8.10
C VAL A 224 -24.40 -2.17 9.60
N VAL A 225 -25.69 -2.28 9.93
CA VAL A 225 -26.17 -2.37 11.30
C VAL A 225 -25.52 -3.64 11.83
N MET A 226 -24.62 -3.49 12.81
CA MET A 226 -24.28 -4.59 13.72
C MET A 226 -25.59 -5.29 14.05
N PRO A 227 -25.78 -6.58 13.72
CA PRO A 227 -27.09 -7.22 13.79
C PRO A 227 -27.75 -6.84 15.10
N ARG A 228 -28.79 -6.00 15.02
CA ARG A 228 -29.45 -5.43 16.21
C ARG A 228 -30.16 -6.53 17.02
N GLU A 229 -30.16 -7.74 16.48
CA GLU A 229 -30.49 -9.00 17.11
C GLU A 229 -29.22 -9.84 17.35
N LEU A 230 -28.34 -9.39 18.24
CA LEU A 230 -27.45 -10.30 18.96
C LEU A 230 -28.35 -11.11 19.91
N GLY A 231 -28.93 -12.20 19.37
CA GLY A 231 -29.89 -13.03 20.08
C GLY A 231 -29.33 -13.61 21.39
N GLY A 232 -30.05 -13.33 22.48
CA GLY A 232 -30.18 -14.13 23.71
C GLY A 232 -28.91 -14.70 24.34
N SER A 233 -28.46 -14.11 25.45
CA SER A 233 -27.64 -14.74 26.51
C SER A 233 -26.31 -15.40 26.09
N ARG A 234 -25.87 -15.27 24.84
CA ARG A 234 -24.49 -15.60 24.46
C ARG A 234 -23.56 -14.54 25.05
N ASP A 235 -22.49 -15.01 25.64
CA ASP A 235 -21.42 -14.22 26.24
C ASP A 235 -21.07 -13.02 25.33
N ALA A 236 -21.18 -11.80 25.85
CA ALA A 236 -20.94 -10.57 25.10
C ALA A 236 -19.51 -10.55 24.52
N LEU A 237 -18.56 -11.19 25.22
CA LEU A 237 -17.18 -11.36 24.76
C LEU A 237 -17.07 -12.33 23.58
N ASP A 238 -17.87 -13.40 23.54
CA ASP A 238 -17.94 -14.28 22.37
C ASP A 238 -18.49 -13.57 21.14
N SER A 239 -19.45 -12.66 21.35
CA SER A 239 -20.00 -11.86 20.26
C SER A 239 -18.96 -10.86 19.72
N PHE A 240 -18.17 -10.24 20.61
CA PHE A 240 -17.04 -9.41 20.20
C PHE A 240 -15.98 -10.21 19.44
N ASN A 241 -15.64 -11.40 19.93
CA ASN A 241 -14.71 -12.32 19.25
C ASN A 241 -15.20 -12.65 17.84
N ALA A 242 -16.48 -13.00 17.68
CA ALA A 242 -17.08 -13.28 16.38
C ALA A 242 -17.04 -12.05 15.44
N TYR A 243 -17.27 -10.85 15.98
CA TYR A 243 -17.16 -9.61 15.22
C TYR A 243 -15.74 -9.37 14.70
N VAL A 244 -14.72 -9.52 15.55
CA VAL A 244 -13.32 -9.32 15.18
C VAL A 244 -12.87 -10.33 14.12
N ARG A 245 -13.25 -11.60 14.29
CA ARG A 245 -12.90 -12.71 13.36
C ARG A 245 -13.60 -12.63 12.01
N GLY A 246 -14.77 -11.99 11.94
CA GLY A 246 -15.59 -11.90 10.72
C GLY A 246 -15.66 -10.47 10.18
N PRO A 247 -16.72 -9.70 10.48
CA PRO A 247 -16.94 -8.38 9.88
C PRO A 247 -15.73 -7.43 9.94
N LEU A 248 -15.03 -7.35 11.08
CA LEU A 248 -13.88 -6.46 11.18
C LEU A 248 -12.70 -6.93 10.33
N HIS A 249 -12.45 -8.23 10.29
CA HIS A 249 -11.43 -8.83 9.44
C HIS A 249 -11.72 -8.58 7.96
N ASP A 250 -12.99 -8.63 7.54
CA ASP A 250 -13.39 -8.30 6.17
C ASP A 250 -13.17 -6.81 5.85
N VAL A 251 -13.44 -5.90 6.81
CA VAL A 251 -13.12 -4.46 6.66
C VAL A 251 -11.62 -4.24 6.51
N VAL A 252 -10.81 -4.94 7.31
CA VAL A 252 -9.34 -4.88 7.23
C VAL A 252 -8.84 -5.41 5.88
N LEU A 253 -9.35 -6.55 5.42
CA LEU A 253 -9.02 -7.10 4.10
C LEU A 253 -9.45 -6.17 2.98
N ALA A 254 -10.60 -5.49 3.11
CA ALA A 254 -10.98 -4.47 2.14
C ALA A 254 -9.96 -3.31 2.16
N GLN A 255 -9.60 -2.76 3.31
CA GLN A 255 -8.72 -1.58 3.40
C GLN A 255 -7.27 -1.85 2.98
N ILE A 256 -6.66 -2.91 3.53
CA ILE A 256 -5.21 -3.18 3.40
C ILE A 256 -4.95 -4.24 2.33
N GLY A 257 -5.95 -5.07 2.02
CA GLY A 257 -5.82 -6.21 1.13
C GLY A 257 -5.18 -7.42 1.77
N THR A 258 -4.94 -8.44 0.94
CA THR A 258 -4.30 -9.69 1.37
C THR A 258 -2.79 -9.52 1.52
N GLU A 259 -2.12 -10.53 2.09
CA GLU A 259 -0.68 -10.50 2.35
C GLU A 259 0.19 -10.32 1.09
N HIS A 260 -0.33 -10.66 -0.09
CA HIS A 260 0.34 -10.49 -1.39
C HIS A 260 -0.17 -9.28 -2.19
N TYR A 261 -1.15 -8.55 -1.68
CA TYR A 261 -1.64 -7.32 -2.28
C TYR A 261 -0.75 -6.13 -1.90
N VAL A 262 -0.57 -5.24 -2.87
CA VAL A 262 0.06 -3.93 -2.72
C VAL A 262 -0.72 -2.96 -3.61
N PRO A 263 -1.31 -1.90 -3.06
CA PRO A 263 -1.95 -0.86 -3.84
C PRO A 263 -1.02 -0.25 -4.88
N TRP A 264 -1.54 0.06 -6.07
CA TRP A 264 -0.76 0.64 -7.16
C TRP A 264 -0.06 1.95 -6.75
N HIS A 265 -0.75 2.82 -6.02
CA HIS A 265 -0.18 4.09 -5.56
C HIS A 265 1.02 3.89 -4.62
N PHE A 266 1.08 2.81 -3.84
CA PHE A 266 2.30 2.50 -3.06
C PHE A 266 3.44 2.02 -3.94
N CYS A 267 3.17 1.26 -5.00
CA CYS A 267 4.19 0.94 -5.99
C CYS A 267 4.71 2.22 -6.67
N MET A 268 3.84 3.17 -7.02
CA MET A 268 4.24 4.46 -7.60
C MET A 268 5.14 5.27 -6.65
N VAL A 269 4.80 5.33 -5.36
CA VAL A 269 5.62 6.03 -4.36
C VAL A 269 6.97 5.33 -4.17
N ALA A 270 6.99 4.00 -4.18
CA ALA A 270 8.22 3.22 -4.11
C ALA A 270 9.15 3.51 -5.31
N LEU A 271 8.55 3.68 -6.50
CA LEU A 271 9.22 3.96 -7.78
C LEU A 271 9.54 5.43 -8.02
N LEU A 272 9.34 6.30 -7.04
CA LEU A 272 9.62 7.73 -7.19
C LEU A 272 11.08 8.02 -7.64
N PRO A 273 12.13 7.30 -7.16
CA PRO A 273 13.48 7.45 -7.70
C PRO A 273 13.58 7.19 -9.20
N ASP A 274 12.94 6.12 -9.72
CA ASP A 274 12.92 5.80 -11.15
C ASP A 274 12.15 6.84 -11.96
N VAL A 275 11.07 7.39 -11.41
CA VAL A 275 10.33 8.50 -12.06
C VAL A 275 11.27 9.70 -12.24
N PHE A 276 12.01 10.08 -11.20
CA PHE A 276 12.97 11.18 -11.32
C PHE A 276 14.14 10.86 -12.24
N TYR A 277 14.68 9.64 -12.15
CA TYR A 277 15.73 9.15 -13.03
C TYR A 277 15.28 9.20 -14.50
N SER A 278 14.06 8.77 -14.81
CA SER A 278 13.50 8.84 -16.16
C SER A 278 13.42 10.27 -16.69
N ALA A 279 13.04 11.23 -15.84
CA ALA A 279 13.00 12.64 -16.24
C ALA A 279 14.40 13.17 -16.54
N VAL A 280 15.40 12.81 -15.73
CA VAL A 280 16.81 13.15 -15.99
C VAL A 280 17.30 12.51 -17.28
N ASN A 281 16.98 11.23 -17.51
CA ASN A 281 17.37 10.51 -18.72
C ASN A 281 16.75 11.13 -20.00
N ILE A 282 15.46 11.48 -19.97
CA ILE A 282 14.77 12.13 -21.10
C ILE A 282 15.33 13.53 -21.38
N LEU A 283 15.47 14.35 -20.34
CA LEU A 283 15.92 15.74 -20.48
C LEU A 283 17.43 15.86 -20.73
N GLY A 284 18.19 14.89 -20.23
CA GLY A 284 19.63 14.77 -20.40
C GLY A 284 20.05 14.01 -21.66
N CYS A 285 19.09 13.46 -22.44
CA CYS A 285 19.34 12.70 -23.66
C CYS A 285 20.40 11.60 -23.47
N ASP A 286 20.15 10.68 -22.53
CA ASP A 286 21.08 9.62 -22.11
C ASP A 286 22.45 10.19 -21.65
N ASN A 287 22.41 11.24 -20.82
CA ASN A 287 23.59 11.94 -20.28
C ASN A 287 24.56 12.50 -21.34
N GLY A 288 24.10 12.64 -22.59
CA GLY A 288 24.92 13.04 -23.75
C GLY A 288 24.45 14.33 -24.43
N LEU A 289 25.16 14.73 -25.49
CA LEU A 289 24.66 15.78 -26.37
C LEU A 289 23.46 15.23 -27.15
N CYS A 290 22.27 15.82 -26.97
CA CYS A 290 21.03 15.32 -27.57
C CYS A 290 21.11 15.01 -29.07
N GLN A 291 21.80 15.84 -29.85
CA GLN A 291 21.99 15.59 -31.29
C GLN A 291 22.82 14.32 -31.54
N LYS A 292 23.85 14.10 -30.73
CA LYS A 292 24.71 12.91 -30.79
C LYS A 292 23.91 11.67 -30.38
N SER A 293 23.27 11.68 -29.21
CA SER A 293 22.48 10.55 -28.70
C SER A 293 21.38 10.15 -29.68
N ALA A 294 20.63 11.12 -30.21
CA ALA A 294 19.60 10.87 -31.22
C ALA A 294 20.19 10.26 -32.49
N SER A 295 21.32 10.77 -32.99
CA SER A 295 21.97 10.25 -34.20
C SER A 295 22.56 8.84 -34.02
N GLU A 296 23.12 8.54 -32.84
CA GLU A 296 23.69 7.23 -32.48
C GLU A 296 22.58 6.18 -32.32
N ALA A 297 21.45 6.57 -31.73
CA ALA A 297 20.22 5.80 -31.71
C ALA A 297 19.57 5.69 -33.11
N GLY A 298 20.01 6.47 -34.10
CA GLY A 298 19.57 6.44 -35.49
C GLY A 298 18.35 7.29 -35.82
N PHE A 299 17.92 8.18 -34.92
CA PHE A 299 16.85 9.13 -35.14
C PHE A 299 17.31 10.28 -36.03
N THR A 300 16.39 10.80 -36.83
CA THR A 300 16.64 11.97 -37.71
C THR A 300 16.46 13.31 -37.00
N SER A 301 15.76 13.31 -35.86
CA SER A 301 15.41 14.51 -35.09
C SER A 301 15.51 14.24 -33.60
N VAL A 302 16.10 15.19 -32.86
CA VAL A 302 16.17 15.17 -31.39
C VAL A 302 14.78 15.14 -30.78
N ALA A 303 13.83 15.91 -31.32
CA ALA A 303 12.47 15.95 -30.79
C ALA A 303 11.78 14.59 -30.91
N GLN A 304 12.00 13.88 -32.03
CA GLN A 304 11.45 12.54 -32.22
C GLN A 304 12.02 11.56 -31.20
N TYR A 305 13.35 11.58 -31.00
CA TYR A 305 14.03 10.76 -30.00
C TYR A 305 13.49 11.03 -28.58
N MET A 306 13.42 12.30 -28.15
CA MET A 306 12.92 12.66 -26.82
C MET A 306 11.46 12.24 -26.60
N VAL A 307 10.60 12.38 -27.62
CA VAL A 307 9.20 11.91 -27.53
C VAL A 307 9.14 10.39 -27.41
N THR A 308 9.97 9.67 -28.16
CA THR A 308 10.05 8.21 -28.04
C THR A 308 10.53 7.78 -26.65
N GLN A 309 11.56 8.43 -26.08
CA GLN A 309 12.01 8.19 -24.70
C GLN A 309 10.87 8.41 -23.70
N ALA A 310 10.20 9.56 -23.80
CA ALA A 310 9.12 9.92 -22.88
C ALA A 310 7.96 8.91 -22.93
N LEU A 311 7.56 8.47 -24.12
CA LEU A 311 6.52 7.46 -24.29
C LEU A 311 6.95 6.10 -23.75
N ALA A 312 8.19 5.67 -24.00
CA ALA A 312 8.70 4.40 -23.50
C ALA A 312 8.74 4.38 -21.98
N TRP A 313 9.31 5.42 -21.35
CA TRP A 313 9.31 5.57 -19.90
C TRP A 313 7.91 5.61 -19.31
N LEU A 314 6.99 6.37 -19.90
CA LEU A 314 5.61 6.45 -19.43
C LEU A 314 4.93 5.08 -19.42
N VAL A 315 5.07 4.30 -20.50
CA VAL A 315 4.49 2.95 -20.57
C VAL A 315 5.15 2.01 -19.55
N CYS A 316 6.48 2.06 -19.42
CA CYS A 316 7.22 1.24 -18.47
C CYS A 316 6.84 1.54 -17.01
N LEU A 317 6.82 2.82 -16.62
CA LEU A 317 6.50 3.28 -15.26
C LEU A 317 5.05 2.98 -14.89
N LEU A 318 4.11 3.06 -15.84
CA LEU A 318 2.69 2.79 -15.55
C LEU A 318 2.39 1.29 -15.49
N PHE A 319 2.92 0.49 -16.42
CA PHE A 319 2.42 -0.86 -16.66
C PHE A 319 3.45 -1.98 -16.45
N SER A 320 4.74 -1.72 -16.56
CA SER A 320 5.78 -2.75 -16.50
C SER A 320 6.42 -2.82 -15.12
N ILE A 321 7.07 -1.72 -14.72
CA ILE A 321 7.89 -1.65 -13.51
C ILE A 321 7.08 -1.97 -12.23
N PRO A 322 5.86 -1.43 -12.04
CA PRO A 322 5.06 -1.72 -10.84
C PRO A 322 4.68 -3.19 -10.68
N LEU A 323 4.66 -3.98 -11.76
CA LEU A 323 4.32 -5.40 -11.70
C LEU A 323 5.37 -6.22 -10.96
N ALA A 324 6.61 -5.73 -10.84
CA ALA A 324 7.67 -6.42 -10.10
C ALA A 324 7.25 -6.73 -8.65
N TYR A 325 6.57 -5.78 -7.98
CA TYR A 325 6.15 -5.89 -6.58
C TYR A 325 5.17 -7.06 -6.32
N PRO A 326 3.97 -7.12 -6.96
CA PRO A 326 3.05 -8.21 -6.73
C PRO A 326 3.55 -9.55 -7.30
N ILE A 327 4.34 -9.56 -8.38
CA ILE A 327 4.98 -10.78 -8.89
C ILE A 327 5.94 -11.32 -7.82
N LEU A 328 6.81 -10.48 -7.28
CA LEU A 328 7.77 -10.84 -6.24
C LEU A 328 7.09 -11.40 -4.99
N LEU A 329 6.05 -10.73 -4.48
CA LEU A 329 5.30 -11.23 -3.31
C LEU A 329 4.67 -12.61 -3.55
N ARG A 330 4.09 -12.84 -4.74
CA ARG A 330 3.50 -14.13 -5.10
C ARG A 330 4.57 -15.22 -5.22
N MET A 331 5.71 -14.90 -5.85
CA MET A 331 6.84 -15.83 -5.97
C MET A 331 7.41 -16.21 -4.60
N ILE A 332 7.66 -15.23 -3.73
CA ILE A 332 8.13 -15.47 -2.36
C ILE A 332 7.15 -16.39 -1.63
N LYS A 333 5.84 -16.07 -1.66
CA LYS A 333 4.80 -16.87 -1.00
C LYS A 333 4.72 -18.31 -1.52
N LEU A 334 4.86 -18.51 -2.83
CA LEU A 334 4.89 -19.84 -3.44
C LEU A 334 6.11 -20.63 -2.97
N THR A 335 7.29 -20.00 -3.00
CA THR A 335 8.54 -20.65 -2.59
C THR A 335 8.54 -21.02 -1.11
N ILE A 336 7.94 -20.18 -0.24
CA ILE A 336 7.79 -20.48 1.19
C ILE A 336 7.07 -21.81 1.41
N LYS A 337 6.05 -22.10 0.60
CA LYS A 337 5.23 -23.32 0.74
C LYS A 337 5.95 -24.59 0.29
N ILE A 338 6.94 -24.48 -0.59
CA ILE A 338 7.55 -25.64 -1.26
C ILE A 338 8.74 -26.20 -0.47
N SER A 339 9.50 -25.34 0.21
CA SER A 339 10.75 -25.72 0.83
C SER A 339 10.81 -25.27 2.28
N ASN A 340 11.54 -26.02 3.12
CA ASN A 340 11.87 -25.65 4.49
C ASN A 340 13.40 -25.61 4.63
N GLY A 341 13.92 -24.67 5.44
CA GLY A 341 15.34 -24.61 5.81
C GLY A 341 16.21 -23.72 4.90
N PRO A 342 17.54 -23.90 4.87
CA PRO A 342 18.45 -22.96 4.21
C PRO A 342 18.30 -22.90 2.68
N LEU A 343 17.87 -24.01 2.06
CA LEU A 343 17.58 -24.04 0.62
C LEU A 343 16.38 -23.16 0.27
N GLN A 344 15.38 -23.06 1.16
CA GLN A 344 14.24 -22.16 1.01
C GLN A 344 14.75 -20.71 0.89
N SER A 345 15.59 -20.25 1.83
CA SER A 345 16.15 -18.90 1.79
C SER A 345 16.90 -18.62 0.47
N LEU A 346 17.68 -19.59 -0.02
CA LEU A 346 18.37 -19.46 -1.31
C LEU A 346 17.38 -19.28 -2.48
N VAL A 347 16.38 -20.14 -2.58
CA VAL A 347 15.38 -20.09 -3.67
C VAL A 347 14.53 -18.83 -3.58
N VAL A 348 14.19 -18.38 -2.37
CA VAL A 348 13.41 -17.14 -2.18
C VAL A 348 14.25 -15.91 -2.54
N MET A 349 15.56 -15.89 -2.22
CA MET A 349 16.46 -14.83 -2.69
C MET A 349 16.51 -14.76 -4.23
N LEU A 350 16.48 -15.91 -4.92
CA LEU A 350 16.43 -15.97 -6.38
C LEU A 350 15.09 -15.49 -6.98
N CYS A 351 14.02 -15.39 -6.19
CA CYS A 351 12.76 -14.80 -6.66
C CYS A 351 12.90 -13.30 -6.97
N CYS A 352 13.78 -12.59 -6.25
CA CYS A 352 14.04 -11.17 -6.47
C CYS A 352 14.54 -10.87 -7.89
N PRO A 353 15.72 -11.37 -8.33
CA PRO A 353 16.23 -11.06 -9.66
C PRO A 353 15.30 -11.58 -10.76
N VAL A 354 14.59 -12.69 -10.55
CA VAL A 354 13.64 -13.21 -11.53
C VAL A 354 12.42 -12.28 -11.69
N ALA A 355 11.84 -11.79 -10.60
CA ALA A 355 10.71 -10.85 -10.67
C ALA A 355 11.09 -9.54 -11.38
N TYR A 356 12.28 -8.98 -11.05
CA TYR A 356 12.79 -7.81 -11.75
C TYR A 356 13.18 -8.12 -13.20
N ALA A 357 13.73 -9.30 -13.51
CA ALA A 357 14.04 -9.69 -14.88
C ALA A 357 12.77 -9.79 -15.74
N VAL A 358 11.66 -10.29 -15.20
CA VAL A 358 10.36 -10.31 -15.91
C VAL A 358 9.91 -8.89 -16.22
N SER A 359 9.90 -8.00 -15.24
CA SER A 359 9.55 -6.59 -15.40
C SER A 359 10.46 -5.87 -16.40
N ASN A 360 11.77 -6.04 -16.30
CA ASN A 360 12.72 -5.41 -17.21
C ASN A 360 12.70 -6.01 -18.62
N THR A 361 12.38 -7.30 -18.77
CA THR A 361 12.13 -7.89 -20.09
C THR A 361 10.92 -7.25 -20.75
N CYS A 362 9.83 -7.05 -19.98
CA CYS A 362 8.66 -6.34 -20.47
C CYS A 362 9.00 -4.90 -20.89
N SER A 363 9.81 -4.20 -20.10
CA SER A 363 10.32 -2.87 -20.45
C SER A 363 11.16 -2.92 -21.74
N GLY A 364 12.11 -3.85 -21.86
CA GLY A 364 12.94 -4.02 -23.05
C GLY A 364 12.13 -4.27 -24.34
N ILE A 365 11.02 -5.01 -24.25
CA ILE A 365 10.07 -5.20 -25.36
C ILE A 365 9.38 -3.87 -25.71
N VAL A 366 8.92 -3.09 -24.72
CA VAL A 366 8.34 -1.75 -24.95
C VAL A 366 9.33 -0.85 -25.68
N TRP A 367 10.56 -0.76 -25.16
CA TRP A 367 11.65 0.03 -25.73
C TRP A 367 11.97 -0.39 -27.17
N GLY A 368 12.23 -1.68 -27.39
CA GLY A 368 12.53 -2.21 -28.72
C GLY A 368 11.41 -1.95 -29.73
N CYS A 369 10.15 -2.15 -29.35
CA CYS A 369 9.01 -1.89 -30.23
C CYS A 369 8.84 -0.40 -30.55
N LEU A 370 8.91 0.49 -29.56
CA LEU A 370 8.73 1.92 -29.77
C LEU A 370 9.84 2.54 -30.62
N TYR A 371 11.09 2.10 -30.43
CA TYR A 371 12.22 2.52 -31.26
C TYR A 371 12.03 2.09 -32.72
N LEU A 372 11.63 0.84 -32.96
CA LEU A 372 11.32 0.36 -34.31
C LEU A 372 10.20 1.16 -34.96
N LEU A 373 9.12 1.44 -34.22
CA LEU A 373 8.00 2.21 -34.75
C LEU A 373 8.35 3.66 -35.08
N ALA A 374 9.23 4.27 -34.29
CA ALA A 374 9.68 5.62 -34.53
C ALA A 374 10.65 5.70 -35.72
N MET A 375 11.58 4.77 -35.83
CA MET A 375 12.64 4.83 -36.84
C MET A 375 12.24 4.25 -38.20
N ASP A 376 11.49 3.15 -38.20
CA ASP A 376 11.20 2.36 -39.40
C ASP A 376 9.84 1.66 -39.27
N TYR A 377 8.78 2.46 -39.42
CA TYR A 377 7.41 2.02 -39.23
C TYR A 377 7.08 0.75 -40.02
N SER A 378 6.49 -0.22 -39.32
CA SER A 378 5.96 -1.43 -39.92
C SER A 378 4.62 -1.78 -39.27
N PRO A 379 3.55 -2.01 -40.05
CA PRO A 379 2.23 -2.30 -39.51
C PRO A 379 2.20 -3.62 -38.72
N VAL A 380 3.06 -4.59 -39.07
CA VAL A 380 3.16 -5.87 -38.35
C VAL A 380 3.75 -5.68 -36.95
N TRP A 381 4.84 -4.90 -36.84
CA TRP A 381 5.44 -4.56 -35.55
C TRP A 381 4.51 -3.70 -34.70
N PHE A 382 3.76 -2.79 -35.33
CA PHE A 382 2.75 -1.99 -34.64
C PHE A 382 1.63 -2.85 -34.05
N ALA A 383 1.08 -3.79 -34.84
CA ALA A 383 0.09 -4.74 -34.35
C ALA A 383 0.65 -5.61 -33.22
N GLY A 384 1.90 -6.10 -33.35
CA GLY A 384 2.59 -6.84 -32.30
C GLY A 384 2.73 -6.04 -31.00
N PHE A 385 3.14 -4.78 -31.10
CA PHE A 385 3.24 -3.88 -29.96
C PHE A 385 1.89 -3.63 -29.30
N LEU A 386 0.82 -3.39 -30.07
CA LEU A 386 -0.53 -3.20 -29.52
C LEU A 386 -1.04 -4.44 -28.78
N MET A 387 -0.78 -5.65 -29.31
CA MET A 387 -1.13 -6.89 -28.63
C MET A 387 -0.36 -7.04 -27.32
N PHE A 388 0.95 -6.76 -27.33
CA PHE A 388 1.78 -6.82 -26.14
C PHE A 388 1.35 -5.80 -25.08
N LEU A 389 1.10 -4.54 -25.48
CA LEU A 389 0.60 -3.50 -24.60
C LEU A 389 -0.76 -3.86 -24.01
N SER A 390 -1.66 -4.45 -24.81
CA SER A 390 -2.95 -4.94 -24.31
C SER A 390 -2.78 -6.03 -23.25
N GLY A 391 -1.78 -6.91 -23.41
CA GLY A 391 -1.40 -7.91 -22.42
C GLY A 391 -0.86 -7.31 -21.13
N LEU A 392 0.00 -6.28 -21.23
CA LEU A 392 0.50 -5.53 -20.07
C LEU A 392 -0.62 -4.83 -19.32
N VAL A 393 -1.51 -4.14 -20.04
CA VAL A 393 -2.68 -3.48 -19.48
C VAL A 393 -3.57 -4.51 -18.79
N LEU A 394 -3.90 -5.64 -19.44
CA LEU A 394 -4.69 -6.70 -18.80
C LEU A 394 -4.03 -7.22 -17.53
N THR A 395 -2.72 -7.45 -17.54
CA THR A 395 -1.96 -7.90 -16.37
C THR A 395 -2.04 -6.87 -15.25
N PHE A 396 -1.89 -5.58 -15.57
CA PHE A 396 -2.07 -4.47 -14.66
C PHE A 396 -3.47 -4.48 -14.02
N PHE A 397 -4.53 -4.59 -14.82
CA PHE A 397 -5.91 -4.66 -14.35
C PHE A 397 -6.13 -5.84 -13.39
N LEU A 398 -5.59 -7.02 -13.73
CA LEU A 398 -5.70 -8.24 -12.92
C LEU A 398 -4.98 -8.13 -11.57
N HIS A 399 -3.90 -7.37 -11.50
CA HIS A 399 -3.10 -7.21 -10.30
C HIS A 399 -3.57 -6.07 -9.39
N PHE A 400 -3.98 -4.94 -9.95
CA PHE A 400 -4.25 -3.72 -9.18
C PHE A 400 -5.74 -3.35 -9.12
N LEU A 401 -6.45 -3.34 -10.25
CA LEU A 401 -7.78 -2.72 -10.33
C LEU A 401 -8.91 -3.58 -9.79
N LYS A 402 -8.75 -4.91 -9.73
CA LYS A 402 -9.75 -5.79 -9.11
C LYS A 402 -10.03 -5.40 -7.65
N HIS A 403 -9.02 -4.90 -6.93
CA HIS A 403 -9.13 -4.59 -5.51
C HIS A 403 -9.55 -3.15 -5.23
N GLU A 404 -9.12 -2.19 -6.05
CA GLU A 404 -9.51 -0.78 -5.89
C GLU A 404 -11.02 -0.55 -6.02
N SER A 405 -11.71 -1.36 -6.84
CA SER A 405 -13.17 -1.28 -6.95
C SER A 405 -13.93 -1.49 -5.63
N GLN A 406 -13.28 -2.11 -4.63
CA GLN A 406 -13.86 -2.32 -3.30
C GLN A 406 -13.48 -1.23 -2.30
N THR A 407 -12.40 -0.48 -2.53
CA THR A 407 -11.83 0.47 -1.57
C THR A 407 -12.08 1.92 -1.90
N VAL A 408 -12.33 2.25 -3.17
CA VAL A 408 -12.59 3.62 -3.62
C VAL A 408 -14.05 3.98 -3.33
N SER A 409 -14.40 4.02 -2.05
CA SER A 409 -15.29 5.05 -1.55
C SER A 409 -14.43 6.32 -1.57
N CYS A 410 -14.75 7.31 -2.41
CA CYS A 410 -14.06 8.60 -2.52
C CYS A 410 -14.09 9.41 -1.20
N ARG A 411 -13.51 8.90 -0.11
CA ARG A 411 -13.66 9.41 1.26
C ARG A 411 -12.84 10.66 1.55
N CYS A 412 -11.79 10.92 0.77
CA CYS A 412 -11.02 12.16 0.90
C CYS A 412 -11.59 13.31 0.08
N LEU A 413 -12.38 13.04 -0.97
CA LEU A 413 -13.01 14.06 -1.82
C LEU A 413 -14.49 14.28 -1.50
N THR A 414 -15.16 13.33 -0.86
CA THR A 414 -16.51 13.52 -0.32
C THR A 414 -16.43 14.05 1.12
N ARG A 415 -15.54 15.01 1.37
CA ARG A 415 -15.84 16.01 2.39
C ARG A 415 -16.91 16.88 1.76
N GLN A 416 -18.17 16.42 1.82
CA GLN A 416 -19.31 17.32 1.66
C GLN A 416 -19.09 18.39 2.71
N VAL A 417 -18.54 19.52 2.27
CA VAL A 417 -18.78 20.80 2.91
C VAL A 417 -20.28 20.87 2.96
N ASP A 418 -20.84 20.60 4.14
CA ASP A 418 -22.23 20.84 4.40
C ASP A 418 -22.46 22.33 4.14
N PRO A 419 -23.18 22.70 3.06
CA PRO A 419 -23.35 24.11 2.69
C PRO A 419 -24.15 24.88 3.76
N SER A 420 -24.68 24.19 4.79
CA SER A 420 -25.40 24.79 5.91
C SER A 420 -24.51 25.24 7.07
N VAL A 421 -23.22 24.87 7.11
CA VAL A 421 -22.29 25.31 8.17
C VAL A 421 -21.59 26.59 7.73
N PRO A 422 -21.89 27.77 8.34
CA PRO A 422 -21.19 29.01 8.02
C PRO A 422 -19.70 28.86 8.32
N LEU A 423 -18.88 29.02 7.28
CA LEU A 423 -17.42 29.05 7.34
C LEU A 423 -16.99 30.06 8.40
N MET A 424 -16.48 29.58 9.54
CA MET A 424 -15.68 30.42 10.42
C MET A 424 -14.43 30.89 9.67
N PRO A 425 -13.99 32.15 9.84
CA PRO A 425 -12.90 32.71 9.07
C PRO A 425 -11.60 31.94 9.32
N GLU A 426 -11.11 31.30 8.26
CA GLU A 426 -9.91 30.47 8.22
C GLU A 426 -8.65 31.24 8.62
N ARG A 427 -7.88 30.66 9.54
CA ARG A 427 -6.42 30.81 9.54
C ARG A 427 -5.88 29.87 8.47
N ALA A 428 -5.29 30.46 7.44
CA ALA A 428 -4.63 29.77 6.35
C ALA A 428 -3.52 28.83 6.87
N CYS A 429 -3.67 27.53 6.65
CA CYS A 429 -2.55 26.60 6.52
C CYS A 429 -2.12 26.61 5.05
N LEU A 430 -0.99 27.26 4.77
CA LEU A 430 -0.26 27.14 3.52
C LEU A 430 0.41 25.76 3.47
N LEU A 431 0.14 25.03 2.38
CA LEU A 431 0.98 23.94 1.88
C LEU A 431 2.16 24.52 1.11
#